data_AF-A0A2M7J4J6-F1
#
_entry.id   AF-A0A2M7J4J6-F1
#
_cell.length_a   1.000
_cell.length_b   1.000
_cell.length_c   1.000
_cell.angle_alpha   90.00
_cell.angle_beta   90.00
_cell.angle_gamma   90.00
#
_symmetry.space_group_name_H-M   'P 1'
#
loop_
_entity.id
_entity.type
_entity.pdbx_description
1 polymer ?
#
loop_
_entity_poly.entity_id
_entity_poly.type
_entity_poly.pdbx_seq_one_letter_code
_entity_poly.pdbx_strand_id
1 'polypeptide(L)' 'MAVSRVQTIIWRSSKGEIIACVEKNKVMQENLEEIRQVCQDALEDAVLMGCDEQQFRAVLAGLIGGLVNPYEGQGR' A
#
# COMPACT_ATOMS: atom_id res chain seq x y z
N MET A 1 -11.41 -20.26 12.40
CA MET A 1 -10.85 -18.91 12.67
C MET A 1 -9.40 -18.91 12.22
N ALA A 2 -9.12 -18.36 11.04
CA ALA A 2 -7.75 -18.24 10.57
C ALA A 2 -7.09 -17.09 11.32
N VAL A 3 -6.09 -17.39 12.15
CA VAL A 3 -5.21 -16.38 12.71
C VAL A 3 -4.40 -15.85 11.53
N SER A 4 -4.88 -14.77 10.92
CA SER A 4 -4.16 -14.06 9.87
C SER A 4 -2.82 -13.65 10.45
N ARG A 5 -1.74 -14.26 9.94
CA ARG A 5 -0.38 -13.86 10.28
C ARG A 5 -0.26 -12.40 9.86
N VAL A 6 -0.27 -11.48 10.83
CA VAL A 6 0.14 -10.09 10.55
C VAL A 6 1.60 -10.19 10.15
N GLN A 7 1.86 -10.11 8.85
CA GLN A 7 3.20 -10.11 8.31
C GLN A 7 3.81 -8.77 8.74
N THR A 8 4.67 -8.80 9.76
CA THR A 8 5.33 -7.58 10.24
C THR A 8 6.26 -7.06 9.15
N ILE A 9 5.85 -5.97 8.49
CA ILE A 9 6.65 -5.31 7.46
C ILE A 9 7.82 -4.61 8.16
N ILE A 10 9.05 -4.94 7.77
CA ILE A 10 10.25 -4.24 8.24
C ILE A 10 10.49 -3.07 7.29
N TRP A 11 10.11 -1.87 7.74
CA TRP A 11 10.37 -0.64 6.99
C TRP A 11 11.84 -0.24 7.05
N ARG A 12 12.36 0.29 5.94
CA ARG A 12 13.75 0.74 5.80
C ARG A 12 13.80 2.19 5.32
N SER A 13 14.82 2.92 5.77
CA SER A 13 15.13 4.26 5.28
C SER A 13 15.69 4.21 3.84
N SER A 14 15.83 5.37 3.20
CA SER A 14 16.51 5.50 1.91
C SER A 14 17.98 5.06 1.94
N LYS A 15 18.59 4.95 3.13
CA LYS A 15 19.94 4.43 3.35
C LYS A 15 19.97 2.92 3.64
N GLY A 16 18.80 2.26 3.67
CA GLY A 16 18.64 0.83 3.95
C GLY A 16 18.57 0.46 5.45
N GLU A 17 18.69 1.45 6.33
CA GLU A 17 18.62 1.27 7.78
C GLU A 17 17.20 0.91 8.22
N ILE A 18 17.06 0.03 9.22
CA ILE A 18 15.74 -0.36 9.74
C ILE A 18 15.10 0.82 10.48
N ILE A 19 13.84 1.11 10.18
CA ILE A 19 13.05 2.09 10.94
C ILE A 19 12.55 1.43 12.21
N ALA A 20 13.27 1.61 13.33
CA ALA A 20 12.94 0.99 14.62
C ALA A 20 11.92 1.78 15.48
N CYS A 21 11.60 3.03 15.11
CA CYS A 21 10.66 3.87 15.85
C CYS A 21 9.23 3.30 15.77
N VAL A 22 8.63 3.02 16.92
CA VAL A 22 7.31 2.37 17.03
C VAL A 22 6.23 3.25 16.40
N GLU A 23 6.26 4.55 16.66
CA GLU A 23 5.28 5.52 16.14
C GLU A 23 5.29 5.56 14.61
N LYS A 24 6.47 5.55 13.98
CA LYS A 24 6.58 5.50 12.52
C LYS A 24 6.01 4.20 11.94
N ASN A 25 6.29 3.07 12.59
CA ASN A 25 5.74 1.78 12.16
C ASN A 25 4.21 1.75 12.30
N LYS A 26 3.67 2.33 13.39
CA LYS A 26 2.23 2.45 13.60
C LYS A 26 1.56 3.26 12.49
N VAL A 27 2.08 4.45 12.18
CA VAL A 27 1.57 5.28 11.08
C VAL A 27 1.60 4.52 9.75
N MET A 28 2.66 3.74 9.49
CA MET A 28 2.73 2.97 8.25
C MET A 28 1.73 1.81 8.19
N GLN A 29 1.41 1.20 9.33
CA GLN A 29 0.34 0.22 9.41
C GLN A 29 -1.02 0.87 9.15
N GLU A 30 -1.28 2.04 9.75
CA GLU A 30 -2.52 2.81 9.53
C GLU A 30 -2.68 3.19 8.06
N ASN A 31 -1.65 3.72 7.42
CA ASN A 31 -1.67 4.04 5.99
C ASN A 31 -1.98 2.81 5.11
N LEU A 32 -1.40 1.64 5.42
CA LEU A 32 -1.68 0.42 4.66
C LEU A 32 -3.11 -0.10 4.87
N GLU A 33 -3.69 0.13 6.04
CA GLU A 33 -5.09 -0.19 6.32
C GLU A 33 -6.01 0.71 5.50
N GLU A 34 -5.76 2.02 5.51
CA GLU A 34 -6.53 3.01 4.75
C GLU A 34 -6.48 2.73 3.24
N ILE A 35 -5.28 2.50 2.69
CA ILE A 35 -5.12 2.16 1.27
C ILE A 35 -5.89 0.89 0.93
N ARG A 36 -5.84 -0.14 1.79
CA ARG A 36 -6.56 -1.39 1.57
C ARG A 36 -8.07 -1.15 1.52
N GLN A 37 -8.59 -0.37 2.47
CA GLN A 37 -10.02 -0.06 2.51
C GLN A 37 -10.46 0.67 1.24
N VAL A 38 -9.75 1.73 0.85
CA VAL A 38 -10.07 2.50 -0.36
C VAL A 38 -9.99 1.63 -1.62
N CYS A 39 -8.97 0.79 -1.75
CA CYS A 39 -8.85 -0.11 -2.90
C CYS A 39 -9.93 -1.20 -2.91
N GLN A 40 -10.37 -1.67 -1.74
CA GLN A 40 -11.45 -2.64 -1.62
C GLN A 40 -12.79 -2.03 -2.04
N ASP A 41 -13.12 -0.85 -1.52
CA ASP A 41 -14.36 -0.13 -1.87
C ASP A 41 -14.39 0.15 -3.39
N ALA A 42 -13.27 0.61 -3.97
CA ALA A 42 -13.18 0.86 -5.40
C ALA A 42 -13.30 -0.42 -6.25
N LEU A 43 -12.81 -1.56 -5.75
CA LEU A 43 -12.98 -2.85 -6.43
C LEU A 43 -14.44 -3.31 -6.38
N GLU A 44 -15.12 -3.16 -5.23
CA GLU A 44 -16.53 -3.49 -5.08
C GLU A 44 -17.40 -2.68 -6.04
N ASP A 45 -17.15 -1.38 -6.15
CA ASP A 45 -17.82 -0.51 -7.12
C ASP A 45 -17.58 -0.98 -8.56
N ALA A 46 -16.33 -1.30 -8.92
CA ALA A 46 -16.01 -1.78 -10.26
C ALA A 46 -16.75 -3.08 -10.61
N VAL A 47 -16.80 -4.03 -9.68
CA VAL A 47 -17.52 -5.30 -9.86
C VAL A 47 -19.03 -5.06 -9.97
N LEU A 48 -19.60 -4.18 -9.13
CA LEU A 48 -21.02 -3.81 -9.19
C LEU A 48 -21.39 -3.14 -10.54
N MET A 49 -20.46 -2.42 -11.15
CA MET A 49 -20.61 -1.81 -12.47
C MET A 49 -20.38 -2.80 -13.64
N GLY A 50 -20.05 -4.06 -13.35
CA GLY A 50 -19.86 -5.13 -14.33
C GLY A 50 -18.47 -5.18 -14.95
N CYS A 51 -17.46 -4.55 -14.34
CA CYS A 51 -16.07 -4.67 -14.76
C CYS A 51 -15.47 -6.04 -14.39
N ASP A 52 -14.47 -6.49 -15.14
CA ASP A 52 -13.68 -7.67 -14.78
C ASP A 52 -12.76 -7.37 -13.58
N GLU A 53 -12.84 -8.22 -12.55
CA GLU A 53 -12.06 -8.08 -11.31
C GLU A 53 -10.55 -8.11 -11.59
N GLN A 54 -10.09 -9.03 -12.45
CA GLN A 54 -8.65 -9.21 -12.69
C GLN A 54 -8.07 -8.01 -13.44
N GLN A 55 -8.83 -7.49 -14.41
CA GLN A 55 -8.50 -6.27 -15.12
C GLN A 55 -8.40 -5.08 -14.15
N PHE A 56 -9.36 -4.92 -13.23
CA PHE A 56 -9.33 -3.84 -12.25
C PHE A 56 -8.12 -3.94 -11.32
N ARG A 57 -7.81 -5.14 -10.83
CA ARG A 57 -6.59 -5.40 -10.03
C ARG A 57 -5.31 -5.03 -10.79
N ALA A 58 -5.24 -5.34 -12.08
CA ALA A 58 -4.11 -4.96 -12.92
C ALA A 58 -3.98 -3.43 -13.07
N VAL A 59 -5.10 -2.72 -13.21
CA VAL A 59 -5.13 -1.25 -13.23
C VAL A 59 -4.62 -0.66 -11.92
N LEU A 60 -5.08 -1.17 -10.76
CA LEU A 60 -4.59 -0.73 -9.45
C LEU A 60 -3.07 -0.97 -9.30
N ALA A 61 -2.58 -2.13 -9.73
CA ALA A 61 -1.14 -2.42 -9.69
C ALA A 61 -0.34 -1.45 -10.58
N GLY A 62 -0.87 -1.11 -11.76
CA GLY A 62 -0.30 -0.10 -12.64
C GLY A 62 -0.27 1.30 -12.01
N LEU A 63 -1.35 1.70 -11.33
CA LEU A 63 -1.43 2.97 -10.61
C LEU A 63 -0.37 3.06 -9.51
N ILE A 64 -0.24 2.02 -8.68
CA ILE A 64 0.77 1.95 -7.61
C ILE A 64 2.19 1.98 -8.20
N GLY A 65 2.41 1.24 -9.29
CA GLY A 65 3.70 1.22 -9.98
C GLY A 65 4.09 2.55 -10.64
N GLY A 66 3.11 3.42 -10.91
CA GLY A 66 3.33 4.76 -11.49
C GLY A 66 3.47 5.89 -10.48
N LEU A 67 3.43 5.60 -9.17
CA LEU A 67 3.60 6.63 -8.14
C LEU A 67 4.99 7.26 -8.23
N VAL A 68 5.05 8.58 -8.23
CA VAL A 68 6.30 9.35 -8.30
C VAL A 68 6.73 9.74 -6.89
N ASN A 69 7.99 9.48 -6.56
CA ASN A 69 8.58 9.97 -5.32
C ASN A 69 9.05 11.43 -5.51
N PRO A 70 8.41 12.43 -4.88
CA PRO A 70 8.75 13.85 -5.07
C PRO A 70 10.10 14.24 -4.45
N TYR A 71 10.69 13.35 -3.66
CA TYR A 71 11.99 13.55 -3.02
C TYR A 71 13.15 12.91 -3.80
N GLU A 72 12.88 12.23 -4.91
CA GLU A 72 13.94 11.80 -5.83
C GLU A 72 14.64 13.02 -6.43
N GLY A 73 15.95 13.12 -6.24
CA GLY A 73 16.76 14.26 -6.71
C GLY A 73 16.96 15.39 -5.70
N GLN A 74 16.31 15.38 -4.53
CA GLN A 74 16.59 16.34 -3.44
C GLN A 74 17.87 15.96 -2.65
N GLY A 75 18.88 15.43 -3.34
CA GLY A 75 20.08 14.90 -2.74
C GLY A 75 20.94 15.96 -2.05
N ARG A 76 21.15 15.73 -0.74
CA ARG A 76 22.25 16.18 0.14
C ARG A 76 22.23 17.62 0.63
#